data_AF-A0A1L7XX14-F1
#
_entry.id   AF-A0A1L7XX14-F1
#
_cell.length_a   1.000
_cell.length_b   1.000
_cell.length_c   1.000
_cell.angle_alpha   90.00
_cell.angle_beta   90.00
_cell.angle_gamma   90.00
#
_symmetry.space_group_name_H-M   'P 1'
#
loop_
_entity.id
_entity.type
_entity.pdbx_description
1 polymer ?
#
loop_
_entity_poly.entity_id
_entity_poly.type
_entity_poly.pdbx_seq_one_letter_code
_entity_poly.pdbx_strand_id
1 'polypeptide(L)'
;MSPFDFITKKHVVGFVAGLAYLPLALPTAVPFNLDFIPAAAVNGSVVTQFTSSAAGLDSPKQSAINSTVWDWWYFDVVGTDHNTSIVLVFSLALDTGFIGASATIVPSVSISGTFPNGTAYGYSTTAAGGAAVTTTSEGGASGNWIGSGFSWVGSADMSQYTLTIDAPAAGIEGTITLNSKAPAHYPCGPNVVGSNLQVGPNIGWANAIPDANALVNLQVGDTLLTYTGVGYHDKNWGNVPFPSGFNSWYWGHARFGNFSIVWFDFYDAAGVEHVSAYASYLGQALAENCTLGSITVRPIGTTYPPTGDGNYPTGFTISIPLGALGTLTATASVTRTILGVPFYERWIGTVSGSLNAGPPSTGVGLWEEINLLDL
;
A
#
# COMPACT_ATOMS: atom_id res chain seq x y z
N MET A 1 -66.54 -12.04 68.61
CA MET A 1 -67.35 -13.23 68.26
C MET A 1 -66.75 -13.84 67.00
N SER A 2 -66.18 -15.05 67.11
CA SER A 2 -65.86 -15.95 65.97
C SER A 2 -67.18 -16.60 65.49
N PRO A 3 -67.40 -17.07 64.23
CA PRO A 3 -66.66 -18.20 63.63
C PRO A 3 -66.42 -18.25 62.08
N PHE A 4 -65.26 -18.80 61.72
CA PHE A 4 -64.92 -19.86 60.72
C PHE A 4 -65.19 -19.79 59.18
N ASP A 5 -64.05 -19.93 58.46
CA ASP A 5 -63.69 -20.78 57.28
C ASP A 5 -64.39 -20.73 55.91
N PHE A 6 -63.60 -20.51 54.82
CA PHE A 6 -63.00 -21.61 54.01
C PHE A 6 -61.95 -21.09 52.98
N ILE A 7 -61.00 -21.97 52.67
CA ILE A 7 -59.72 -21.80 51.95
C ILE A 7 -59.86 -21.93 50.42
N THR A 8 -59.03 -21.21 49.63
CA THR A 8 -58.35 -21.77 48.44
C THR A 8 -57.11 -20.95 48.05
N LYS A 9 -55.97 -21.64 47.95
CA LYS A 9 -54.63 -21.13 47.62
C LYS A 9 -54.54 -20.65 46.17
N LYS A 10 -53.96 -19.46 45.92
CA LYS A 10 -53.43 -19.06 44.61
C LYS A 10 -51.94 -19.36 44.54
N HIS A 11 -51.56 -20.27 43.65
CA HIS A 11 -50.17 -20.44 43.20
C HIS A 11 -49.84 -19.33 42.19
N VAL A 12 -48.87 -18.47 42.52
CA VAL A 12 -48.22 -17.57 41.56
C VAL A 12 -47.02 -18.32 41.01
N VAL A 13 -47.08 -18.69 39.73
CA VAL A 13 -45.97 -19.26 38.97
C VAL A 13 -45.07 -18.10 38.54
N GLY A 14 -43.92 -17.96 39.20
CA GLY A 14 -42.85 -17.09 38.73
C GLY A 14 -42.10 -17.77 37.59
N PHE A 15 -42.11 -17.18 36.40
CA PHE A 15 -41.21 -17.56 35.32
C PHE A 15 -39.81 -17.01 35.64
N VAL A 16 -38.87 -17.90 35.93
CA VAL A 16 -37.44 -17.60 35.89
C VAL A 16 -37.05 -17.57 34.41
N ALA A 17 -36.81 -16.37 33.87
CA ALA A 17 -36.16 -16.23 32.58
C ALA A 17 -34.72 -16.74 32.72
N GLY A 18 -34.45 -17.92 32.16
CA GLY A 18 -33.10 -18.44 32.00
C GLY A 18 -32.30 -17.50 31.11
N LEU A 19 -31.40 -16.73 31.70
CA LEU A 19 -30.29 -16.11 31.00
C LEU A 19 -29.41 -17.25 30.47
N ALA A 20 -29.59 -17.58 29.19
CA ALA A 20 -28.61 -18.36 28.46
C ALA A 20 -27.32 -17.53 28.42
N TYR A 21 -26.36 -17.90 29.28
CA TYR A 21 -24.97 -17.50 29.12
C TYR A 21 -24.46 -18.13 27.82
N LEU A 22 -24.58 -17.44 26.70
CA LEU A 22 -23.70 -17.67 25.58
C LEU A 22 -22.30 -17.26 26.04
N PRO A 23 -21.30 -18.16 26.06
CA PRO A 23 -19.94 -17.72 26.27
C PRO A 23 -19.58 -16.79 25.11
N LEU A 24 -19.29 -15.52 25.42
CA LEU A 24 -18.51 -14.68 24.53
C LEU A 24 -17.21 -15.44 24.28
N ALA A 25 -17.09 -16.06 23.12
CA ALA A 25 -15.82 -16.57 22.65
C ALA A 25 -14.89 -15.37 22.62
N LEU A 26 -13.96 -15.31 23.57
CA LEU A 26 -12.84 -14.38 23.49
C LEU A 26 -12.19 -14.65 22.13
N PRO A 27 -11.98 -13.63 21.28
CA PRO A 27 -11.27 -13.84 20.03
C PRO A 27 -9.94 -14.52 20.39
N THR A 28 -9.69 -15.67 19.76
CA THR A 28 -8.43 -16.38 19.89
C THR A 28 -7.32 -15.39 19.59
N ALA A 29 -6.41 -15.18 20.56
CA ALA A 29 -5.27 -14.29 20.35
C ALA A 29 -4.49 -14.79 19.13
N VAL A 30 -4.50 -14.03 18.05
CA VAL A 30 -3.73 -14.34 16.85
C VAL A 30 -2.26 -14.14 17.20
N PRO A 31 -1.38 -15.15 17.01
CA PRO A 31 0.04 -14.98 17.23
C PRO A 31 0.58 -13.80 16.43
N PHE A 32 1.41 -12.98 17.08
CA PHE A 32 2.04 -11.82 16.45
C PHE A 32 3.54 -11.77 16.77
N ASN A 33 4.29 -11.15 15.86
CA ASN A 33 5.67 -10.70 16.09
C ASN A 33 5.66 -9.19 16.33
N LEU A 34 6.53 -8.70 17.22
CA LEU A 34 6.75 -7.27 17.42
C LEU A 34 8.20 -6.94 17.07
N ASP A 35 8.37 -6.10 16.05
CA ASP A 35 9.65 -5.56 15.63
C ASP A 35 9.76 -4.12 16.10
N PHE A 36 10.75 -3.82 16.93
CA PHE A 36 11.10 -2.47 17.32
C PHE A 36 12.35 -2.01 16.58
N ILE A 37 12.22 -0.90 15.85
CA ILE A 37 13.30 -0.29 15.07
C ILE A 37 13.72 1.01 15.78
N PRO A 38 14.95 1.10 16.29
CA PRO A 38 15.42 2.30 16.99
C PRO A 38 15.58 3.49 16.02
N ALA A 39 15.60 4.70 16.58
CA ALA A 39 15.82 5.92 15.80
C ALA A 39 17.22 5.97 15.16
N ALA A 40 18.24 5.39 15.81
CA ALA A 40 19.59 5.34 15.28
C ALA A 40 19.82 4.10 14.43
N ALA A 41 20.59 4.24 13.35
CA ALA A 41 21.06 3.12 12.55
C ALA A 41 22.05 2.25 13.33
N VAL A 42 22.09 0.95 13.01
CA VAL A 42 23.08 0.03 13.55
C VAL A 42 24.39 0.11 12.76
N ASN A 43 25.49 -0.17 13.44
CA ASN A 43 26.77 -0.45 12.79
C ASN A 43 26.89 -1.95 12.54
N GLY A 44 27.03 -2.35 11.27
CA GLY A 44 27.31 -3.75 10.90
C GLY A 44 26.39 -4.29 9.82
N SER A 45 26.47 -5.62 9.65
CA SER A 45 25.72 -6.34 8.64
C SER A 45 24.24 -6.44 8.99
N VAL A 46 23.40 -6.25 7.97
CA VAL A 46 21.95 -6.45 8.03
C VAL A 46 21.61 -7.67 7.19
N VAL A 47 20.69 -8.50 7.68
CA VAL A 47 20.11 -9.59 6.91
C VAL A 47 18.80 -9.10 6.30
N THR A 48 18.71 -9.20 4.98
CA THR A 48 17.52 -8.82 4.21
C THR A 48 16.76 -10.06 3.76
N GLN A 49 15.44 -10.06 3.95
CA GLN A 49 14.57 -11.15 3.54
C GLN A 49 14.13 -10.98 2.09
N PHE A 50 14.55 -11.88 1.20
CA PHE A 50 14.08 -11.96 -0.19
C PHE A 50 13.31 -13.25 -0.52
N THR A 51 13.02 -14.06 0.49
CA THR A 51 12.23 -15.28 0.36
C THR A 51 11.08 -15.24 1.37
N SER A 52 9.86 -15.47 0.90
CA SER A 52 8.68 -15.42 1.76
C SER A 52 8.72 -16.50 2.86
N SER A 53 8.24 -16.12 4.04
CA SER A 53 8.06 -16.98 5.21
C SER A 53 6.60 -17.39 5.37
N ALA A 54 6.31 -18.25 6.34
CA ALA A 54 4.94 -18.67 6.69
C ALA A 54 4.03 -17.52 7.17
N ALA A 55 4.63 -16.40 7.57
CA ALA A 55 3.94 -15.21 8.03
C ALA A 55 4.66 -13.96 7.53
N GLY A 56 3.98 -12.83 7.66
CA GLY A 56 4.54 -11.50 7.45
C GLY A 56 4.72 -11.13 5.99
N LEU A 57 3.64 -11.08 5.21
CA LEU A 57 3.70 -10.39 3.91
C LEU A 57 4.09 -8.93 4.13
N ASP A 58 3.46 -8.28 5.11
CA ASP A 58 3.62 -6.85 5.42
C ASP A 58 4.59 -6.58 6.60
N SER A 59 5.42 -7.56 6.99
CA SER A 59 6.40 -7.41 8.07
C SER A 59 7.60 -6.56 7.64
N PRO A 60 8.40 -6.01 8.57
CA PRO A 60 9.75 -5.57 8.28
C PRO A 60 10.56 -6.67 7.58
N LYS A 61 11.42 -6.29 6.62
CA LYS A 61 12.23 -7.23 5.82
C LYS A 61 13.72 -7.10 6.06
N GLN A 62 14.09 -6.19 6.95
CA GLN A 62 15.45 -5.94 7.39
C GLN A 62 15.59 -6.37 8.84
N SER A 63 16.63 -7.13 9.18
CA SER A 63 16.89 -7.53 10.58
C SER A 63 17.24 -6.34 11.50
N ALA A 64 17.73 -5.26 10.89
CA ALA A 64 18.02 -3.95 11.49
C ALA A 64 18.22 -2.95 10.34
N ILE A 65 18.35 -1.65 10.62
CA ILE A 65 18.63 -0.64 9.58
C ILE A 65 20.02 -0.07 9.78
N ASN A 66 20.86 -0.18 8.74
CA ASN A 66 22.16 0.48 8.65
C ASN A 66 22.13 1.58 7.57
N SER A 67 23.29 2.10 7.18
CA SER A 67 23.40 3.19 6.19
C SER A 67 23.14 2.77 4.73
N THR A 68 23.00 1.49 4.41
CA THR A 68 22.90 1.00 3.02
C THR A 68 21.58 0.31 2.69
N VAL A 69 20.80 -0.05 3.70
CA VAL A 69 19.50 -0.72 3.51
C VAL A 69 18.36 0.28 3.66
N TRP A 70 17.21 -0.09 3.12
CA TRP A 70 15.99 0.68 3.23
C TRP A 70 14.78 -0.26 3.23
N ASP A 71 13.68 0.21 3.81
CA ASP A 71 12.40 -0.48 3.93
C ASP A 71 11.30 0.58 4.04
N TRP A 72 10.18 0.45 3.32
CA TRP A 72 9.03 1.32 3.51
C TRP A 72 7.69 0.62 3.29
N TRP A 73 6.67 1.17 3.94
CA TRP A 73 5.26 0.89 3.71
C TRP A 73 4.64 2.10 3.02
N TYR A 74 4.01 1.87 1.89
CA TYR A 74 3.40 2.90 1.06
C TYR A 74 1.89 2.68 0.99
N PHE A 75 1.14 3.77 1.15
CA PHE A 75 -0.32 3.77 1.07
C PHE A 75 -0.75 4.93 0.19
N ASP A 76 -1.78 4.72 -0.62
CA ASP A 76 -2.42 5.83 -1.31
C ASP A 76 -3.94 5.70 -1.41
N VAL A 77 -4.56 6.83 -1.73
CA VAL A 77 -5.97 6.91 -2.09
C VAL A 77 -6.16 7.91 -3.22
N VAL A 78 -6.74 7.46 -4.33
CA VAL A 78 -7.13 8.29 -5.48
C VAL A 78 -8.63 8.57 -5.43
N GLY A 79 -9.01 9.85 -5.43
CA GLY A 79 -10.38 10.29 -5.51
C GLY A 79 -10.99 10.04 -6.89
N THR A 80 -12.31 9.80 -6.92
CA THR A 80 -13.05 9.60 -8.18
C THR A 80 -13.26 10.89 -8.98
N ASP A 81 -12.83 12.04 -8.45
CA ASP A 81 -12.83 13.34 -9.11
C ASP A 81 -11.59 13.60 -9.98
N HIS A 82 -10.63 12.65 -9.96
CA HIS A 82 -9.36 12.68 -10.70
C HIS A 82 -8.45 13.87 -10.31
N ASN A 83 -8.75 14.53 -9.19
CA ASN A 83 -8.01 15.70 -8.72
C ASN A 83 -7.56 15.55 -7.27
N THR A 84 -8.24 14.71 -6.49
CA THR A 84 -7.94 14.50 -5.09
C THR A 84 -7.09 13.25 -4.91
N SER A 85 -6.03 13.36 -4.13
CA SER A 85 -5.19 12.20 -3.77
C SER A 85 -4.57 12.35 -2.41
N ILE A 86 -4.22 11.21 -1.81
CA ILE A 86 -3.37 11.09 -0.64
C ILE A 86 -2.33 10.01 -0.92
N VAL A 87 -1.08 10.27 -0.53
CA VAL A 87 0.00 9.29 -0.45
C VAL A 87 0.63 9.39 0.94
N LEU A 88 0.79 8.27 1.63
CA LEU A 88 1.56 8.15 2.86
C LEU A 88 2.71 7.16 2.65
N VAL A 89 3.90 7.54 3.14
CA VAL A 89 5.07 6.66 3.13
C VAL A 89 5.67 6.61 4.52
N PHE A 90 5.71 5.42 5.12
CA PHE A 90 6.40 5.14 6.36
C PHE A 90 7.73 4.46 6.01
N SER A 91 8.83 5.17 6.20
CA SER A 91 10.16 4.75 5.76
C SER A 91 11.08 4.44 6.93
N LEU A 92 11.97 3.48 6.73
CA LEU A 92 13.07 3.09 7.58
C LEU A 92 14.37 3.15 6.77
N ALA A 93 15.06 4.28 6.79
CA ALA A 93 16.31 4.48 6.06
C ALA A 93 17.09 5.70 6.57
N LEU A 94 18.39 5.72 6.31
CA LEU A 94 19.15 6.98 6.28
C LEU A 94 19.24 7.51 4.86
N ASP A 95 19.59 8.79 4.70
CA ASP A 95 19.77 9.46 3.40
C ASP A 95 20.79 8.78 2.47
N THR A 96 21.78 8.10 3.04
CA THR A 96 22.75 7.27 2.30
C THR A 96 22.16 5.98 1.75
N GLY A 97 21.05 5.50 2.32
CA GLY A 97 20.34 4.30 1.90
C GLY A 97 19.16 4.59 0.99
N PHE A 98 18.43 5.68 1.24
CA PHE A 98 17.24 6.09 0.48
C PHE A 98 17.21 7.61 0.27
N ILE A 99 16.99 8.03 -0.97
CA ILE A 99 16.98 9.46 -1.33
C ILE A 99 15.85 10.17 -0.58
N GLY A 100 16.15 11.32 0.02
CA GLY A 100 15.17 12.14 0.76
C GLY A 100 14.90 11.66 2.18
N ALA A 101 15.53 10.58 2.65
CA ALA A 101 15.50 10.19 4.05
C ALA A 101 16.34 11.14 4.94
N SER A 102 16.28 10.92 6.25
CA SER A 102 17.05 11.71 7.23
C SER A 102 18.49 11.21 7.34
N ALA A 103 19.42 12.13 7.56
CA ALA A 103 20.83 11.79 7.80
C ALA A 103 21.10 11.09 9.14
N THR A 104 20.18 11.21 10.11
CA THR A 104 20.46 10.80 11.50
C THR A 104 19.35 9.98 12.16
N ILE A 105 18.13 10.03 11.64
CA ILE A 105 16.97 9.32 12.21
C ILE A 105 16.41 8.35 11.18
N VAL A 106 16.48 7.05 11.48
CA VAL A 106 16.05 5.97 10.58
C VAL A 106 14.56 6.05 10.25
N PRO A 107 13.63 6.13 11.22
CA PRO A 107 12.22 6.14 10.89
C PRO A 107 11.76 7.55 10.52
N SER A 108 11.17 7.68 9.34
CA SER A 108 10.51 8.91 8.88
C SER A 108 9.17 8.58 8.25
N VAL A 109 8.27 9.56 8.26
CA VAL A 109 6.96 9.44 7.64
C VAL A 109 6.68 10.69 6.81
N SER A 110 6.04 10.50 5.67
CA SER A 110 5.54 11.60 4.84
C SER A 110 4.09 11.36 4.46
N ILE A 111 3.37 12.47 4.31
CA ILE A 111 2.05 12.54 3.69
C ILE A 111 2.10 13.61 2.61
N SER A 112 1.57 13.30 1.44
CA SER A 112 1.42 14.26 0.34
C SER A 112 0.13 13.99 -0.41
N GLY A 113 -0.33 14.95 -1.20
CA GLY A 113 -1.58 14.78 -1.91
C GLY A 113 -2.03 16.03 -2.63
N THR A 114 -3.23 15.95 -3.17
CA THR A 114 -3.88 17.05 -3.88
C THR A 114 -5.31 17.21 -3.40
N PHE A 115 -5.76 18.45 -3.26
CA PHE A 115 -7.14 18.79 -2.92
C PHE A 115 -8.04 18.73 -4.17
N PRO A 116 -9.39 18.72 -4.02
CA PRO A 116 -10.31 18.76 -5.17
C PRO A 116 -10.10 19.96 -6.12
N ASN A 117 -9.57 21.07 -5.60
CA ASN A 117 -9.23 22.25 -6.41
C ASN A 117 -7.88 22.13 -7.15
N GLY A 118 -7.17 21.00 -6.99
CA GLY A 118 -5.89 20.71 -7.60
C GLY A 118 -4.66 21.24 -6.86
N THR A 119 -4.83 21.94 -5.74
CA THR A 119 -3.72 22.44 -4.92
C THR A 119 -3.03 21.27 -4.23
N ALA A 120 -1.70 21.21 -4.30
CA ALA A 120 -0.93 20.18 -3.62
C ALA A 120 -0.69 20.52 -2.13
N TYR A 121 -0.54 19.50 -1.31
CA TYR A 121 -0.08 19.62 0.07
C TYR A 121 0.94 18.52 0.38
N GLY A 122 1.76 18.76 1.39
CA GLY A 122 2.77 17.82 1.83
C GLY A 122 3.30 18.13 3.21
N TYR A 123 3.62 17.09 3.95
CA TYR A 123 4.26 17.15 5.25
C TYR A 123 5.16 15.92 5.44
N SER A 124 6.30 16.12 6.07
CA SER A 124 7.18 15.02 6.47
C SER A 124 7.78 15.30 7.83
N THR A 125 8.04 14.23 8.58
CA THR A 125 8.71 14.30 9.87
C THR A 125 9.47 13.01 10.15
N THR A 126 10.43 13.08 11.07
CA THR A 126 11.10 11.92 11.62
C THR A 126 10.38 11.41 12.87
N ALA A 127 10.59 10.14 13.23
CA ALA A 127 10.09 9.55 14.46
C ALA A 127 11.26 9.27 15.42
N ALA A 128 11.60 10.27 16.24
CA ALA A 128 12.72 10.20 17.18
C ALA A 128 12.55 9.10 18.26
N GLY A 129 11.32 8.60 18.47
CA GLY A 129 11.03 7.48 19.36
C GLY A 129 11.30 6.10 18.75
N GLY A 130 11.69 6.01 17.48
CA GLY A 130 11.78 4.75 16.74
C GLY A 130 10.48 4.40 16.01
N ALA A 131 10.40 3.18 15.51
CA ALA A 131 9.19 2.58 14.95
C ALA A 131 8.89 1.23 15.62
N ALA A 132 7.62 0.92 15.77
CA ALA A 132 7.16 -0.39 16.23
C ALA A 132 6.21 -0.98 15.19
N VAL A 133 6.49 -2.20 14.73
CA VAL A 133 5.65 -2.92 13.77
C VAL A 133 5.25 -4.26 14.35
N THR A 134 3.94 -4.48 14.48
CA THR A 134 3.36 -5.75 14.88
C THR A 134 2.89 -6.49 13.64
N THR A 135 3.35 -7.71 13.44
CA THR A 135 2.98 -8.55 12.29
C THR A 135 2.20 -9.77 12.75
N THR A 136 1.07 -10.06 12.13
CA THR A 136 0.27 -11.25 12.42
C THR A 136 0.75 -12.48 11.63
N SER A 137 0.40 -13.67 12.10
CA SER A 137 0.69 -14.93 11.38
C SER A 137 0.05 -15.03 9.99
N GLU A 138 -1.02 -14.28 9.73
CA GLU A 138 -1.78 -14.30 8.46
C GLU A 138 -1.24 -13.28 7.43
N GLY A 139 -0.29 -12.43 7.83
CA GLY A 139 0.48 -11.58 6.93
C GLY A 139 0.24 -10.09 7.11
N GLY A 140 -0.87 -9.67 7.71
CA GLY A 140 -1.15 -8.26 7.98
C GLY A 140 -0.31 -7.68 9.12
N ALA A 141 -0.08 -6.36 9.06
CA ALA A 141 0.72 -5.65 10.05
C ALA A 141 0.05 -4.36 10.57
N SER A 142 0.52 -3.90 11.73
CA SER A 142 0.19 -2.60 12.33
C SER A 142 1.48 -1.89 12.69
N GLY A 143 1.59 -0.60 12.38
CA GLY A 143 2.82 0.16 12.57
C GLY A 143 2.60 1.47 13.30
N ASN A 144 3.58 1.90 14.08
CA ASN A 144 3.59 3.18 14.78
C ASN A 144 4.97 3.84 14.66
N TRP A 145 5.02 5.02 14.04
CA TRP A 145 6.22 5.84 13.98
C TRP A 145 6.23 6.75 15.21
N ILE A 146 6.92 6.30 16.25
CA ILE A 146 6.72 6.79 17.62
C ILE A 146 7.11 8.27 17.72
N GLY A 147 6.12 9.09 18.10
CA GLY A 147 6.26 10.53 18.28
C GLY A 147 6.04 11.35 17.00
N SER A 148 5.75 10.72 15.85
CA SER A 148 5.40 11.45 14.63
C SER A 148 3.92 11.84 14.57
N GLY A 149 3.06 11.12 15.29
CA GLY A 149 1.60 11.22 15.14
C GLY A 149 1.01 10.30 14.07
N PHE A 150 1.83 9.50 13.37
CA PHE A 150 1.37 8.64 12.27
C PHE A 150 1.46 7.17 12.65
N SER A 151 0.37 6.44 12.42
CA SER A 151 0.30 5.00 12.66
C SER A 151 -0.72 4.34 11.74
N TRP A 152 -0.70 3.01 11.67
CA TRP A 152 -1.75 2.22 11.05
C TRP A 152 -2.03 0.95 11.83
N VAL A 153 -3.25 0.43 11.65
CA VAL A 153 -3.67 -0.89 12.12
C VAL A 153 -4.21 -1.68 10.94
N GLY A 154 -3.60 -2.83 10.66
CA GLY A 154 -4.05 -3.79 9.65
C GLY A 154 -4.71 -5.01 10.30
N SER A 155 -5.74 -5.54 9.64
CA SER A 155 -6.32 -6.84 10.00
C SER A 155 -5.35 -7.98 9.69
N ALA A 156 -5.48 -9.11 10.40
CA ALA A 156 -4.56 -10.23 10.25
C ALA A 156 -4.49 -10.76 8.80
N ASP A 157 -5.65 -10.86 8.17
CA ASP A 157 -5.88 -11.34 6.81
C ASP A 157 -5.67 -10.27 5.72
N MET A 158 -5.24 -9.06 6.09
CA MET A 158 -5.09 -7.91 5.19
C MET A 158 -6.39 -7.47 4.50
N SER A 159 -7.56 -7.84 5.02
CA SER A 159 -8.85 -7.37 4.49
C SER A 159 -9.10 -5.88 4.76
N GLN A 160 -8.49 -5.30 5.79
CA GLN A 160 -8.65 -3.89 6.13
C GLN A 160 -7.40 -3.27 6.75
N TYR A 161 -7.09 -2.04 6.36
CA TYR A 161 -6.09 -1.19 7.00
C TYR A 161 -6.72 0.14 7.40
N THR A 162 -6.43 0.63 8.60
CA THR A 162 -6.81 1.99 9.04
C THR A 162 -5.58 2.75 9.47
N LEU A 163 -5.28 3.83 8.74
CA LEU A 163 -4.26 4.80 9.08
C LEU A 163 -4.85 5.86 10.00
N THR A 164 -4.09 6.24 11.03
CA THR A 164 -4.42 7.33 11.96
C THR A 164 -3.32 8.35 11.93
N ILE A 165 -3.70 9.61 11.73
CA ILE A 165 -2.81 10.77 11.74
C ILE A 165 -3.28 11.70 12.86
N ASP A 166 -2.37 12.02 13.77
CA ASP A 166 -2.55 12.90 14.92
C ASP A 166 -1.34 13.85 14.99
N ALA A 167 -1.30 14.79 14.04
CA ALA A 167 -0.23 15.78 13.88
C ALA A 167 -0.80 17.22 13.91
N PRO A 168 -1.38 17.67 15.04
CA PRO A 168 -2.03 18.98 15.15
C PRO A 168 -1.07 20.15 14.89
N ALA A 169 0.21 19.99 15.22
CA ALA A 169 1.24 21.01 14.94
C ALA A 169 1.47 21.21 13.43
N ALA A 170 1.18 20.20 12.62
CA ALA A 170 1.19 20.26 11.16
C ALA A 170 -0.20 20.60 10.58
N GLY A 171 -1.23 20.67 11.42
CA GLY A 171 -2.62 20.81 11.01
C GLY A 171 -3.15 19.60 10.24
N ILE A 172 -2.64 18.40 10.51
CA ILE A 172 -3.06 17.16 9.83
C ILE A 172 -3.54 16.16 10.86
N GLU A 173 -4.84 15.86 10.85
CA GLU A 173 -5.48 15.00 11.84
C GLU A 173 -6.64 14.21 11.22
N GLY A 174 -6.79 12.93 11.55
CA GLY A 174 -7.91 12.10 11.09
C GLY A 174 -7.52 10.70 10.71
N THR A 175 -8.34 10.07 9.86
CA THR A 175 -8.21 8.66 9.50
C THR A 175 -8.39 8.39 8.01
N ILE A 176 -7.76 7.31 7.57
CA ILE A 176 -7.93 6.74 6.23
C ILE A 176 -8.15 5.24 6.42
N THR A 177 -9.22 4.69 5.86
CA THR A 177 -9.53 3.26 5.92
C THR A 177 -9.52 2.67 4.51
N LEU A 178 -8.77 1.59 4.32
CA LEU A 178 -8.72 0.79 3.10
C LEU A 178 -9.44 -0.53 3.35
N ASN A 179 -10.46 -0.85 2.55
CA ASN A 179 -11.12 -2.16 2.56
C ASN A 179 -10.75 -2.91 1.28
N SER A 180 -9.98 -3.99 1.41
CA SER A 180 -9.43 -4.71 0.28
C SER A 180 -10.50 -5.25 -0.65
N LYS A 181 -10.23 -5.20 -1.95
CA LYS A 181 -11.05 -5.77 -3.04
C LYS A 181 -10.32 -6.80 -3.87
N ALA A 182 -9.01 -6.95 -3.68
CA ALA A 182 -8.17 -7.82 -4.49
C ALA A 182 -7.17 -8.55 -3.60
N PRO A 183 -6.85 -9.83 -3.88
CA PRO A 183 -5.99 -10.64 -3.02
C PRO A 183 -4.56 -10.10 -3.01
N ALA A 184 -3.95 -10.11 -1.82
CA ALA A 184 -2.54 -9.79 -1.63
C ALA A 184 -1.63 -10.75 -2.41
N HIS A 185 -0.49 -10.24 -2.88
CA HIS A 185 0.42 -11.03 -3.70
C HIS A 185 1.90 -10.61 -3.54
N TYR A 186 2.79 -11.50 -3.96
CA TYR A 186 4.20 -11.23 -4.16
C TYR A 186 4.45 -10.83 -5.64
N PRO A 187 5.65 -10.38 -6.03
CA PRO A 187 5.87 -9.81 -7.36
C PRO A 187 5.47 -10.78 -8.48
N CYS A 188 5.75 -12.07 -8.29
CA CYS A 188 5.67 -13.06 -9.35
C CYS A 188 4.61 -14.14 -9.11
N GLY A 189 3.69 -13.93 -8.16
CA GLY A 189 2.70 -14.94 -7.80
C GLY A 189 1.98 -14.65 -6.49
N PRO A 190 1.08 -15.57 -6.08
CA PRO A 190 0.28 -15.41 -4.87
C PRO A 190 1.14 -15.39 -3.60
N ASN A 191 0.52 -14.95 -2.49
CA ASN A 191 1.11 -15.00 -1.15
C ASN A 191 1.32 -16.45 -0.66
N VAL A 192 2.40 -17.09 -1.11
CA VAL A 192 2.79 -18.45 -0.74
C VAL A 192 4.21 -18.48 -0.19
N VAL A 193 4.50 -19.45 0.68
CA VAL A 193 5.81 -19.63 1.34
C VAL A 193 6.86 -20.08 0.33
N GLY A 194 8.09 -19.56 0.47
CA GLY A 194 9.20 -19.89 -0.42
C GLY A 194 9.22 -19.11 -1.74
N SER A 195 8.29 -18.18 -1.95
CA SER A 195 8.28 -17.26 -3.09
C SER A 195 9.48 -16.33 -3.07
N ASN A 196 10.02 -16.05 -4.25
CA ASN A 196 10.97 -14.94 -4.42
C ASN A 196 10.21 -13.62 -4.24
N LEU A 197 10.74 -12.77 -3.36
CA LEU A 197 10.17 -11.46 -3.06
C LEU A 197 10.78 -10.36 -3.90
N GLN A 198 11.79 -10.66 -4.71
CA GLN A 198 12.45 -9.65 -5.54
C GLN A 198 11.65 -9.35 -6.80
N VAL A 199 11.31 -8.06 -6.99
CA VAL A 199 10.81 -7.54 -8.28
C VAL A 199 11.97 -7.25 -9.24
N GLY A 200 13.15 -6.98 -8.69
CA GLY A 200 14.42 -6.84 -9.42
C GLY A 200 15.59 -7.18 -8.50
N PRO A 201 16.83 -7.26 -9.01
CA PRO A 201 18.00 -7.57 -8.21
C PRO A 201 18.10 -6.62 -7.00
N ASN A 202 18.20 -7.18 -5.79
CA ASN A 202 18.35 -6.41 -4.54
C ASN A 202 17.12 -5.55 -4.14
N ILE A 203 15.99 -5.68 -4.83
CA ILE A 203 14.77 -4.91 -4.57
C ILE A 203 13.62 -5.87 -4.32
N GLY A 204 13.16 -5.90 -3.08
CA GLY A 204 12.03 -6.68 -2.63
C GLY A 204 10.74 -5.87 -2.68
N TRP A 205 9.65 -6.56 -2.98
CA TRP A 205 8.32 -5.96 -3.08
C TRP A 205 7.25 -6.94 -2.60
N ALA A 206 6.21 -6.42 -1.97
CA ALA A 206 5.02 -7.16 -1.58
C ALA A 206 3.81 -6.23 -1.56
N ASN A 207 2.67 -6.68 -2.09
CA ASN A 207 1.47 -5.86 -2.21
C ASN A 207 0.35 -6.46 -1.36
N ALA A 208 0.16 -5.88 -0.17
CA ALA A 208 -0.86 -6.32 0.77
C ALA A 208 -2.28 -5.94 0.30
N ILE A 209 -2.42 -4.76 -0.32
CA ILE A 209 -3.69 -4.26 -0.83
C ILE A 209 -3.50 -3.74 -2.26
N PRO A 210 -3.66 -4.60 -3.29
CA PRO A 210 -3.57 -4.18 -4.69
C PRO A 210 -4.71 -3.26 -5.12
N ASP A 211 -5.84 -3.34 -4.42
CA ASP A 211 -7.02 -2.54 -4.71
C ASP A 211 -7.95 -2.48 -3.49
N ALA A 212 -8.47 -1.30 -3.16
CA ALA A 212 -9.33 -1.09 -2.00
C ALA A 212 -10.48 -0.11 -2.25
N ASN A 213 -11.59 -0.29 -1.55
CA ASN A 213 -12.52 0.81 -1.31
C ASN A 213 -11.98 1.63 -0.13
N ALA A 214 -11.55 2.85 -0.43
CA ALA A 214 -10.98 3.75 0.57
C ALA A 214 -12.04 4.73 1.09
N LEU A 215 -11.96 5.03 2.39
CA LEU A 215 -12.67 6.12 3.04
C LEU A 215 -11.64 7.05 3.67
N VAL A 216 -11.69 8.33 3.32
CA VAL A 216 -10.82 9.37 3.86
C VAL A 216 -11.66 10.31 4.70
N ASN A 217 -11.17 10.61 5.91
CA ASN A 217 -11.68 11.66 6.76
C ASN A 217 -10.49 12.35 7.46
N LEU A 218 -9.93 13.36 6.79
CA LEU A 218 -8.68 14.00 7.19
C LEU A 218 -8.85 15.53 7.22
N GLN A 219 -8.54 16.16 8.34
CA GLN A 219 -8.34 17.60 8.42
C GLN A 219 -6.93 17.92 7.90
N VAL A 220 -6.80 18.86 6.97
CA VAL A 220 -5.53 19.38 6.46
C VAL A 220 -5.58 20.91 6.44
N GLY A 221 -4.87 21.54 7.38
CA GLY A 221 -5.00 22.97 7.63
C GLY A 221 -6.44 23.32 8.00
N ASP A 222 -7.06 24.23 7.24
CA ASP A 222 -8.47 24.62 7.41
C ASP A 222 -9.45 23.77 6.56
N THR A 223 -8.94 22.78 5.80
CA THR A 223 -9.76 21.97 4.89
C THR A 223 -10.06 20.60 5.48
N LEU A 224 -11.35 20.30 5.68
CA LEU A 224 -11.80 18.94 5.94
C LEU A 224 -11.89 18.16 4.62
N LEU A 225 -10.97 17.23 4.42
CA LEU A 225 -10.90 16.35 3.27
C LEU A 225 -11.64 15.05 3.57
N THR A 226 -12.90 14.96 3.12
CA THR A 226 -13.73 13.76 3.26
C THR A 226 -14.15 13.24 1.89
N TYR A 227 -13.69 12.04 1.52
CA TYR A 227 -14.04 11.42 0.25
C TYR A 227 -13.87 9.90 0.27
N THR A 228 -14.48 9.24 -0.71
CA THR A 228 -14.22 7.82 -1.01
C THR A 228 -13.37 7.69 -2.27
N GLY A 229 -12.52 6.69 -2.34
CA GLY A 229 -11.60 6.52 -3.45
C GLY A 229 -11.19 5.07 -3.71
N VAL A 230 -10.28 4.93 -4.67
CA VAL A 230 -9.53 3.71 -4.92
C VAL A 230 -8.27 3.78 -4.07
N GLY A 231 -8.07 2.80 -3.20
CA GLY A 231 -6.91 2.75 -2.31
C GLY A 231 -5.95 1.62 -2.64
N TYR A 232 -4.71 1.77 -2.21
CA TYR A 232 -3.62 0.85 -2.47
C TYR A 232 -2.64 0.81 -1.29
N HIS A 233 -2.00 -0.35 -1.07
CA HIS A 233 -0.92 -0.50 -0.10
C HIS A 233 0.08 -1.59 -0.49
N ASP A 234 1.35 -1.22 -0.58
CA ASP A 234 2.48 -2.13 -0.75
C ASP A 234 3.63 -1.81 0.20
N LYS A 235 4.64 -2.65 0.09
CA LYS A 235 5.88 -2.56 0.83
C LYS A 235 7.04 -2.82 -0.11
N ASN A 236 8.09 -2.02 0.01
CA ASN A 236 9.33 -2.18 -0.75
C ASN A 236 10.52 -2.17 0.21
N TRP A 237 11.59 -2.87 -0.16
CA TRP A 237 12.83 -2.86 0.61
C TRP A 237 14.03 -3.20 -0.26
N GLY A 238 15.23 -2.83 0.17
CA GLY A 238 16.46 -3.15 -0.53
C GLY A 238 17.66 -3.28 0.38
N ASN A 239 18.65 -4.06 -0.07
CA ASN A 239 19.89 -4.32 0.66
C ASN A 239 21.09 -3.55 0.10
N VAL A 240 20.86 -2.67 -0.87
CA VAL A 240 21.84 -1.75 -1.46
C VAL A 240 21.25 -0.33 -1.48
N PRO A 241 22.09 0.73 -1.50
CA PRO A 241 21.60 2.10 -1.61
C PRO A 241 20.64 2.25 -2.80
N PHE A 242 19.49 2.87 -2.57
CA PHE A 242 18.42 3.03 -3.55
C PHE A 242 18.88 3.54 -4.92
N PRO A 243 19.71 4.60 -5.03
CA PRO A 243 20.17 5.11 -6.33
C PRO A 243 21.05 4.13 -7.11
N SER A 244 21.58 3.09 -6.46
CA SER A 244 22.47 2.10 -7.08
C SER A 244 21.74 0.83 -7.55
N GLY A 245 20.45 0.68 -7.20
CA GLY A 245 19.71 -0.54 -7.48
C GLY A 245 19.24 -0.66 -8.93
N PHE A 246 19.02 0.46 -9.62
CA PHE A 246 18.32 0.49 -10.90
C PHE A 246 18.55 1.78 -11.68
N ASN A 247 18.15 1.80 -12.94
CA ASN A 247 18.21 2.99 -13.80
C ASN A 247 16.86 3.69 -13.87
N SER A 248 15.79 2.93 -14.06
CA SER A 248 14.44 3.50 -14.17
C SER A 248 13.36 2.49 -13.79
N TRP A 249 12.20 2.98 -13.43
CA TRP A 249 10.99 2.18 -13.36
C TRP A 249 9.75 2.95 -13.78
N TYR A 250 8.76 2.21 -14.24
CA TYR A 250 7.36 2.59 -14.28
C TYR A 250 6.60 1.72 -13.31
N TRP A 251 5.94 2.35 -12.36
CA TRP A 251 5.11 1.67 -11.39
C TRP A 251 3.73 2.30 -11.37
N GLY A 252 2.70 1.51 -11.10
CA GLY A 252 1.40 2.06 -10.81
C GLY A 252 0.32 1.03 -10.58
N HIS A 253 -0.86 1.54 -10.26
CA HIS A 253 -2.07 0.76 -10.12
C HIS A 253 -3.26 1.52 -10.68
N ALA A 254 -4.30 0.76 -11.05
CA ALA A 254 -5.55 1.33 -11.51
C ALA A 254 -6.73 0.40 -11.28
N ARG A 255 -7.90 1.00 -11.12
CA ARG A 255 -9.20 0.32 -11.18
C ARG A 255 -10.04 0.91 -12.30
N PHE A 256 -10.57 0.05 -13.18
CA PHE A 256 -11.51 0.43 -14.23
C PHE A 256 -12.55 -0.67 -14.45
N GLY A 257 -13.83 -0.30 -14.43
CA GLY A 257 -14.92 -1.27 -14.38
C GLY A 257 -14.75 -2.21 -13.18
N ASN A 258 -14.68 -3.51 -13.46
CA ASN A 258 -14.47 -4.57 -12.46
C ASN A 258 -13.03 -5.08 -12.42
N PHE A 259 -12.12 -4.46 -13.18
CA PHE A 259 -10.70 -4.82 -13.21
C PHE A 259 -9.90 -3.96 -12.25
N SER A 260 -8.90 -4.59 -11.65
CA SER A 260 -7.83 -3.92 -10.90
C SER A 260 -6.50 -4.42 -11.43
N ILE A 261 -5.58 -3.50 -11.75
CA ILE A 261 -4.26 -3.83 -12.27
C ILE A 261 -3.19 -3.15 -11.43
N VAL A 262 -2.05 -3.82 -11.30
CA VAL A 262 -0.81 -3.26 -10.73
C VAL A 262 0.31 -3.65 -11.67
N TRP A 263 1.21 -2.72 -11.93
CA TRP A 263 2.35 -2.96 -12.81
C TRP A 263 3.65 -2.45 -12.21
N PHE A 264 4.69 -3.19 -12.53
CA PHE A 264 6.08 -2.78 -12.42
C PHE A 264 6.74 -3.10 -13.75
N ASP A 265 7.37 -2.11 -14.38
CA ASP A 265 8.23 -2.26 -15.55
C ASP A 265 9.54 -1.51 -15.26
N PHE A 266 10.62 -2.25 -15.07
CA PHE A 266 11.79 -1.81 -14.34
C PHE A 266 13.06 -2.16 -15.11
N TYR A 267 14.04 -1.25 -15.13
CA TYR A 267 15.37 -1.50 -15.68
C TYR A 267 16.41 -1.44 -14.58
N ASP A 268 17.13 -2.55 -14.36
CA ASP A 268 18.24 -2.57 -13.42
C ASP A 268 19.44 -1.74 -13.90
N ALA A 269 20.43 -1.57 -13.02
CA ALA A 269 21.66 -0.83 -13.33
C ALA A 269 22.47 -1.43 -14.48
N ALA A 270 22.24 -2.71 -14.85
CA ALA A 270 22.86 -3.36 -15.99
C ALA A 270 22.06 -3.20 -17.30
N GLY A 271 20.90 -2.52 -17.25
CA GLY A 271 20.02 -2.30 -18.40
C GLY A 271 19.15 -3.51 -18.74
N VAL A 272 18.93 -4.42 -17.79
CA VAL A 272 18.02 -5.57 -17.96
C VAL A 272 16.62 -5.18 -17.49
N GLU A 273 15.63 -5.45 -18.35
CA GLU A 273 14.20 -5.27 -18.06
C GLU A 273 13.72 -6.36 -17.09
N HIS A 274 12.99 -5.97 -16.05
CA HIS A 274 12.24 -6.84 -15.15
C HIS A 274 10.81 -6.32 -15.06
N VAL A 275 9.84 -7.21 -14.97
CA VAL A 275 8.43 -6.84 -14.92
C VAL A 275 7.71 -7.56 -13.79
N SER A 276 6.63 -6.97 -13.29
CA SER A 276 5.63 -7.65 -12.48
C SER A 276 4.25 -7.24 -12.96
N ALA A 277 3.44 -8.24 -13.30
CA ALA A 277 2.09 -8.08 -13.79
C ALA A 277 1.09 -8.58 -12.75
N TYR A 278 0.17 -7.70 -12.35
CA TYR A 278 -1.02 -8.07 -11.61
C TYR A 278 -2.29 -7.65 -12.35
N ALA A 279 -3.25 -8.57 -12.43
CA ALA A 279 -4.60 -8.24 -12.83
C ALA A 279 -5.60 -9.07 -12.00
N SER A 280 -6.69 -8.44 -11.58
CA SER A 280 -7.83 -9.13 -10.98
C SER A 280 -9.14 -8.67 -11.62
N TYR A 281 -10.17 -9.52 -11.52
CA TYR A 281 -11.53 -9.18 -11.93
C TYR A 281 -12.50 -9.62 -10.84
N LEU A 282 -13.32 -8.68 -10.35
CA LEU A 282 -14.23 -8.91 -9.22
C LEU A 282 -13.52 -9.55 -8.00
N GLY A 283 -12.29 -9.11 -7.73
CA GLY A 283 -11.47 -9.59 -6.61
C GLY A 283 -10.93 -11.00 -6.76
N GLN A 284 -10.96 -11.58 -7.96
CA GLN A 284 -10.29 -12.83 -8.28
C GLN A 284 -9.05 -12.52 -9.13
N ALA A 285 -7.88 -13.00 -8.70
CA ALA A 285 -6.65 -12.86 -9.47
C ALA A 285 -6.77 -13.55 -10.84
N LEU A 286 -6.34 -12.85 -11.89
CA LEU A 286 -6.28 -13.32 -13.27
C LEU A 286 -4.83 -13.47 -13.76
N ALA A 287 -3.93 -12.64 -13.26
CA ALA A 287 -2.50 -12.71 -13.54
C ALA A 287 -1.69 -12.22 -12.34
N GLU A 288 -0.64 -12.97 -12.00
CA GLU A 288 0.34 -12.65 -10.95
C GLU A 288 1.68 -13.25 -11.40
N ASN A 289 2.49 -12.54 -12.18
CA ASN A 289 3.74 -13.12 -12.69
C ASN A 289 4.77 -12.07 -13.17
N CYS A 290 6.04 -12.47 -13.18
CA CYS A 290 7.18 -11.63 -13.59
C CYS A 290 7.86 -12.08 -14.88
N THR A 291 7.24 -12.96 -15.67
CA THR A 291 7.87 -13.41 -16.92
C THR A 291 7.85 -12.28 -17.93
N LEU A 292 8.99 -11.98 -18.58
CA LEU A 292 9.02 -10.99 -19.66
C LEU A 292 7.92 -11.28 -20.71
N GLY A 293 7.17 -10.23 -21.09
CA GLY A 293 6.00 -10.34 -21.95
C GLY A 293 4.68 -10.62 -21.23
N SER A 294 4.67 -10.80 -19.92
CA SER A 294 3.45 -10.91 -19.11
C SER A 294 2.72 -9.58 -18.91
N ILE A 295 3.45 -8.50 -19.11
CA ILE A 295 2.94 -7.15 -19.20
C ILE A 295 3.83 -6.37 -20.16
N THR A 296 3.27 -5.36 -20.79
CA THR A 296 3.98 -4.39 -21.62
C THR A 296 3.47 -3.01 -21.23
N VAL A 297 4.34 -2.18 -20.65
CA VAL A 297 4.04 -0.81 -20.25
C VAL A 297 4.83 0.14 -21.12
N ARG A 298 4.15 0.96 -21.94
CA ARG A 298 4.84 1.88 -22.85
C ARG A 298 4.40 3.32 -22.61
N PRO A 299 5.36 4.26 -22.44
CA PRO A 299 5.06 5.66 -22.22
C PRO A 299 4.43 6.28 -23.46
N ILE A 300 3.60 7.30 -23.25
CA ILE A 300 3.00 8.11 -24.30
C ILE A 300 3.71 9.46 -24.33
N GLY A 301 4.43 9.70 -25.42
CA GLY A 301 5.10 10.98 -25.69
C GLY A 301 6.58 11.04 -25.31
N THR A 302 7.13 10.00 -24.72
CA THR A 302 8.57 9.89 -24.39
C THR A 302 9.18 8.57 -24.90
N THR A 303 10.50 8.47 -24.84
CA THR A 303 11.26 7.31 -25.33
C THR A 303 11.10 6.10 -24.40
N TYR A 304 11.17 4.90 -24.98
CA TYR A 304 11.24 3.64 -24.23
C TYR A 304 12.48 2.82 -24.64
N PRO A 305 13.32 2.37 -23.69
CA PRO A 305 13.31 2.72 -22.26
C PRO A 305 13.62 4.22 -22.02
N PRO A 306 13.38 4.76 -20.81
CA PRO A 306 13.83 6.10 -20.43
C PRO A 306 15.33 6.32 -20.71
N THR A 307 15.69 7.55 -21.09
CA THR A 307 17.06 7.90 -21.50
C THR A 307 17.71 9.00 -20.67
N GLY A 308 17.08 9.47 -19.59
CA GLY A 308 17.60 10.58 -18.80
C GLY A 308 17.58 11.92 -19.56
N ASP A 309 16.49 12.23 -20.26
CA ASP A 309 16.33 13.47 -21.04
C ASP A 309 15.47 14.54 -20.34
N GLY A 310 15.11 14.33 -19.08
CA GLY A 310 14.26 15.20 -18.26
C GLY A 310 12.81 15.31 -18.75
N ASN A 311 12.36 14.46 -19.67
CA ASN A 311 11.00 14.47 -20.19
C ASN A 311 10.18 13.34 -19.56
N TYR A 312 8.96 13.69 -19.14
CA TYR A 312 8.02 12.72 -18.57
C TYR A 312 6.83 12.43 -19.50
N PRO A 313 6.30 11.20 -19.47
CA PRO A 313 5.18 10.79 -20.31
C PRO A 313 3.87 11.45 -19.89
N THR A 314 2.98 11.60 -20.87
CA THR A 314 1.61 12.08 -20.65
C THR A 314 0.64 10.94 -20.26
N GLY A 315 1.14 9.72 -20.17
CA GLY A 315 0.36 8.52 -19.91
C GLY A 315 1.11 7.26 -20.32
N PHE A 316 0.43 6.12 -20.18
CA PHE A 316 0.99 4.81 -20.48
C PHE A 316 -0.04 3.94 -21.20
N THR A 317 0.42 3.14 -22.16
CA THR A 317 -0.35 1.98 -22.65
C THR A 317 0.11 0.74 -21.91
N ILE A 318 -0.83 -0.02 -21.38
CA ILE A 318 -0.61 -1.25 -20.63
C ILE A 318 -1.29 -2.41 -21.34
N SER A 319 -0.59 -3.52 -21.51
CA SER A 319 -1.13 -4.75 -22.10
C SER A 319 -0.70 -5.96 -21.27
N ILE A 320 -1.67 -6.74 -20.77
CA ILE A 320 -1.46 -7.93 -19.94
C ILE A 320 -2.10 -9.14 -20.65
N PRO A 321 -1.30 -10.11 -21.14
CA PRO A 321 -1.82 -11.37 -21.63
C PRO A 321 -2.38 -12.22 -20.47
N LEU A 322 -3.63 -12.66 -20.60
CA LEU A 322 -4.37 -13.48 -19.62
C LEU A 322 -4.62 -14.91 -20.14
N GLY A 323 -3.76 -15.40 -21.02
CA GLY A 323 -3.86 -16.73 -21.61
C GLY A 323 -5.15 -16.91 -22.42
N ALA A 324 -5.95 -17.92 -22.06
CA ALA A 324 -7.21 -18.23 -22.76
C ALA A 324 -8.28 -17.14 -22.63
N LEU A 325 -8.17 -16.25 -21.63
CA LEU A 325 -9.05 -15.09 -21.50
C LEU A 325 -8.71 -13.99 -22.51
N GLY A 326 -7.55 -14.07 -23.17
CA GLY A 326 -7.05 -13.13 -24.17
C GLY A 326 -6.22 -12.01 -23.54
N THR A 327 -6.37 -10.76 -23.99
CA THR A 327 -5.49 -9.65 -23.56
C THR A 327 -6.30 -8.53 -22.92
N LEU A 328 -5.90 -8.17 -21.70
CA LEU A 328 -6.38 -6.97 -21.02
C LEU A 328 -5.51 -5.80 -21.45
N THR A 329 -6.14 -4.75 -21.98
CA THR A 329 -5.46 -3.54 -22.41
C THR A 329 -6.00 -2.35 -21.63
N ALA A 330 -5.13 -1.40 -21.30
CA ALA A 330 -5.51 -0.16 -20.65
C ALA A 330 -4.66 1.00 -21.19
N THR A 331 -5.25 2.19 -21.24
CA THR A 331 -4.55 3.46 -21.44
C THR A 331 -4.73 4.30 -20.19
N ALA A 332 -3.63 4.56 -19.49
CA ALA A 332 -3.56 5.49 -18.37
C ALA A 332 -3.18 6.87 -18.91
N SER A 333 -3.96 7.90 -18.60
CA SER A 333 -3.73 9.27 -19.09
C SER A 333 -3.58 10.21 -17.91
N VAL A 334 -2.47 10.95 -17.88
CA VAL A 334 -2.14 11.86 -16.80
C VAL A 334 -3.18 12.98 -16.74
N THR A 335 -3.78 13.14 -15.57
CA THR A 335 -4.66 14.29 -15.29
C THR A 335 -3.93 15.32 -14.44
N ARG A 336 -3.12 14.86 -13.47
CA ARG A 336 -2.43 15.73 -12.53
C ARG A 336 -1.14 15.11 -12.02
N THR A 337 -0.06 15.89 -12.05
CA THR A 337 1.16 15.61 -11.28
C THR A 337 0.92 15.93 -9.82
N ILE A 338 1.16 14.96 -8.94
CA ILE A 338 0.98 15.11 -7.48
C ILE A 338 2.30 15.31 -6.75
N LEU A 339 3.41 14.85 -7.35
CA LEU A 339 4.76 15.09 -6.88
C LEU A 339 5.70 15.06 -8.09
N GLY A 340 6.63 16.01 -8.17
CA GLY A 340 7.62 16.07 -9.24
C GLY A 340 8.94 16.65 -8.74
N VAL A 341 10.03 15.93 -9.00
CA VAL A 341 11.42 16.33 -8.79
C VAL A 341 12.24 15.82 -10.00
N PRO A 342 13.49 16.27 -10.23
CA PRO A 342 14.17 16.08 -11.52
C PRO A 342 14.30 14.64 -12.06
N PHE A 343 14.26 13.63 -11.18
CA PHE A 343 14.40 12.20 -11.53
C PHE A 343 13.12 11.40 -11.25
N TYR A 344 12.05 12.07 -10.83
CA TYR A 344 10.84 11.40 -10.37
C TYR A 344 9.58 12.24 -10.54
N GLU A 345 8.56 11.64 -11.15
CA GLU A 345 7.21 12.18 -11.15
C GLU A 345 6.17 11.12 -10.77
N ARG A 346 5.14 11.57 -10.04
CA ARG A 346 3.96 10.79 -9.69
C ARG A 346 2.71 11.51 -10.15
N TRP A 347 1.77 10.75 -10.69
CA TRP A 347 0.54 11.26 -11.24
C TRP A 347 -0.67 10.50 -10.73
N ILE A 348 -1.81 11.19 -10.76
CA ILE A 348 -3.12 10.57 -10.82
C ILE A 348 -3.74 10.84 -12.18
N GLY A 349 -4.67 9.98 -12.59
CA GLY A 349 -5.45 10.28 -13.77
C GLY A 349 -6.49 9.24 -14.14
N THR A 350 -6.93 9.34 -15.38
CA THR A 350 -7.98 8.49 -15.93
C THR A 350 -7.39 7.24 -16.57
N VAL A 351 -8.10 6.13 -16.42
CA VAL A 351 -7.77 4.89 -17.11
C VAL A 351 -8.95 4.45 -17.96
N SER A 352 -8.68 4.06 -19.20
CA SER A 352 -9.65 3.42 -20.10
C SER A 352 -9.11 2.07 -20.53
N GLY A 353 -9.81 0.99 -20.21
CA GLY A 353 -9.33 -0.36 -20.50
C GLY A 353 -10.41 -1.33 -20.93
N SER A 354 -10.01 -2.39 -21.63
CA SER A 354 -10.89 -3.42 -22.19
C SER A 354 -10.21 -4.78 -22.25
N LEU A 355 -11.02 -5.84 -22.15
CA LEU A 355 -10.60 -7.21 -22.46
C LEU A 355 -10.90 -7.49 -23.94
N ASN A 356 -9.92 -8.00 -24.69
CA ASN A 356 -10.06 -8.41 -26.09
C ASN A 356 -10.61 -7.34 -27.03
N ALA A 357 -10.20 -6.09 -26.83
CA ALA A 357 -10.71 -4.93 -27.58
C ALA A 357 -12.25 -4.80 -27.53
N GLY A 358 -12.88 -5.30 -26.46
CA GLY A 358 -14.29 -5.09 -26.18
C GLY A 358 -14.61 -3.66 -25.76
N PRO A 359 -15.87 -3.38 -25.37
CA PRO A 359 -16.26 -2.06 -24.88
C PRO A 359 -15.37 -1.62 -23.70
N PRO A 360 -14.77 -0.42 -23.75
CA PRO A 360 -13.89 0.02 -22.69
C PRO A 360 -14.69 0.39 -21.43
N SER A 361 -14.10 0.13 -20.28
CA SER A 361 -14.51 0.70 -19.00
C SER A 361 -13.52 1.78 -18.58
N THR A 362 -14.03 2.83 -17.95
CA THR A 362 -13.20 3.91 -17.42
C THR A 362 -13.01 3.77 -15.92
N GLY A 363 -11.97 4.41 -15.40
CA GLY A 363 -11.72 4.52 -13.97
C GLY A 363 -10.50 5.37 -13.68
N VAL A 364 -9.82 5.08 -12.58
CA VAL A 364 -8.78 5.92 -12.00
C VAL A 364 -7.59 5.10 -11.58
N GLY A 365 -6.45 5.77 -11.43
CA GLY A 365 -5.24 5.17 -10.92
C GLY A 365 -4.23 6.22 -10.48
N LEU A 366 -3.15 5.70 -9.92
CA LEU A 366 -1.95 6.45 -9.58
C LEU A 366 -0.76 5.68 -10.13
N TRP A 367 0.19 6.40 -10.70
CA TRP A 367 1.39 5.81 -11.26
C TRP A 367 2.54 6.80 -11.20
N GLU A 368 3.75 6.30 -11.39
CA GLU A 368 4.96 7.07 -11.29
C GLU A 368 6.03 6.58 -12.26
N GLU A 369 6.97 7.48 -12.53
CA GLU A 369 8.23 7.18 -13.18
C GLU A 369 9.36 7.62 -12.26
N ILE A 370 10.30 6.70 -12.00
CA ILE A 370 11.64 7.08 -11.57
C ILE A 370 12.56 6.89 -12.76
N ASN A 371 13.38 7.91 -13.03
CA ASN A 371 14.44 7.87 -14.02
C ASN A 371 15.72 8.42 -13.39
N LEU A 372 16.53 7.53 -12.81
CA LEU A 372 17.79 7.88 -12.14
C LEU A 372 18.89 8.27 -13.14
N LEU A 373 18.66 8.13 -14.44
CA LEU A 373 19.56 8.66 -15.47
C LEU A 373 19.49 10.19 -15.58
N ASP A 374 18.47 10.83 -14.98
CA ASP A 374 18.35 12.28 -14.86
C ASP A 374 19.13 12.90 -13.68
N LEU A 375 19.80 12.07 -12.87
CA LEU A 375 20.57 12.51 -11.69
C LEU A 375 21.97 13.04 -12.00
#